data_AF-A0A925FCI7-F1
#
_entry.id   AF-A0A925FCI7-F1
#
_cell.length_a   1.000
_cell.length_b   1.000
_cell.length_c   1.000
_cell.angle_alpha   90.00
_cell.angle_beta   90.00
_cell.angle_gamma   90.00
#
_symmetry.space_group_name_H-M   'P 1'
#
loop_
_entity.id
_entity.type
_entity.pdbx_description
1 polymer ?
#
loop_
_entity_poly.entity_id
_entity_poly.type
_entity_poly.pdbx_seq_one_letter_code
_entity_poly.pdbx_strand_id
1 'polypeptide(L)'
;MTPATVAPAKAGASSRSTVVVAPAKTGASNRSTVVVAPAKAEASNRSTVVVAPAKAGAPRRSLHQTLLRTLALALALAPTLASAQTRVRYDPTKPPTLGKPAPLIVPAVATSALPNGIGLRIVEDHELPLVQVIATIHGGSLLDGDAPGLATFTSGMLDEGAGSRDAAALQSELAYLGATLVTNASWDGFTVGLKVPVRSLGPALDLMADVLLRPTLSAGEVRRQRDLRVAAL
;
A
#
# COMPACT_ATOMS: atom_id res chain seq x y z
N MET A 1 -34.43 -10.80 -56.03
CA MET A 1 -33.11 -10.18 -55.89
C MET A 1 -32.47 -10.67 -54.60
N THR A 2 -31.40 -11.46 -54.70
CA THR A 2 -30.29 -11.63 -53.72
C THR A 2 -29.16 -10.65 -54.07
N PRO A 3 -28.01 -10.56 -53.33
CA PRO A 3 -27.58 -11.16 -52.04
C PRO A 3 -27.73 -10.13 -50.89
N ALA A 4 -27.06 -10.11 -49.71
CA ALA A 4 -26.00 -10.90 -49.03
C ALA A 4 -26.35 -10.94 -47.50
N THR A 5 -25.90 -11.82 -46.60
CA THR A 5 -24.66 -12.59 -46.27
C THR A 5 -23.69 -11.88 -45.29
N VAL A 6 -23.30 -12.63 -44.23
CA VAL A 6 -22.22 -12.43 -43.21
C VAL A 6 -22.62 -11.86 -41.83
N ALA A 7 -22.12 -12.54 -40.78
CA ALA A 7 -22.15 -12.24 -39.34
C ALA A 7 -20.73 -12.50 -38.76
N PRO A 8 -20.45 -12.52 -37.43
CA PRO A 8 -20.82 -11.65 -36.30
C PRO A 8 -19.56 -11.11 -35.53
N ALA A 9 -19.75 -10.45 -34.37
CA ALA A 9 -18.99 -10.61 -33.10
C ALA A 9 -18.42 -9.35 -32.36
N LYS A 10 -18.67 -9.36 -31.02
CA LYS A 10 -17.90 -8.83 -29.87
C LYS A 10 -17.37 -7.38 -29.76
N ALA A 11 -17.84 -6.74 -28.66
CA ALA A 11 -17.08 -6.02 -27.62
C ALA A 11 -16.33 -4.70 -27.95
N GLY A 12 -16.48 -3.69 -27.07
CA GLY A 12 -15.62 -2.50 -27.05
C GLY A 12 -16.20 -1.33 -26.25
N ALA A 13 -15.57 -1.00 -25.13
CA ALA A 13 -15.95 0.03 -24.16
C ALA A 13 -16.29 1.43 -24.73
N SER A 14 -17.21 2.13 -24.07
CA SER A 14 -17.50 3.57 -24.25
C SER A 14 -17.38 4.32 -22.92
N SER A 15 -17.25 5.66 -23.00
CA SER A 15 -17.01 6.64 -21.91
C SER A 15 -15.59 6.58 -21.32
N ARG A 16 -14.62 7.37 -21.80
CA ARG A 16 -14.48 8.85 -21.67
C ARG A 16 -14.64 9.35 -20.23
N SER A 17 -13.53 9.41 -19.49
CA SER A 17 -13.35 10.40 -18.41
C SER A 17 -12.61 11.62 -18.96
N THR A 18 -13.23 12.78 -18.84
CA THR A 18 -12.61 14.08 -19.16
C THR A 18 -12.22 14.72 -17.84
N VAL A 19 -10.94 15.01 -17.65
CA VAL A 19 -10.47 15.92 -16.59
C VAL A 19 -9.70 17.05 -17.27
N VAL A 20 -10.25 18.26 -17.17
CA VAL A 20 -9.64 19.48 -17.70
C VAL A 20 -8.80 20.11 -16.59
N VAL A 21 -7.47 20.12 -16.75
CA VAL A 21 -6.59 21.06 -16.04
C VAL A 21 -5.47 21.52 -16.97
N ALA A 22 -5.43 22.82 -17.24
CA ALA A 22 -4.32 23.51 -17.89
C ALA A 22 -4.39 25.02 -17.56
N PRO A 23 -3.28 25.77 -17.58
CA PRO A 23 -1.92 25.35 -17.27
C PRO A 23 -1.21 26.30 -16.26
N ALA A 24 -0.33 25.74 -15.42
CA ALA A 24 0.71 26.52 -14.75
C ALA A 24 2.09 26.08 -15.27
N LYS A 25 2.88 27.03 -15.76
CA LYS A 25 4.19 26.77 -16.37
C LYS A 25 5.27 26.56 -15.30
N THR A 26 6.21 25.67 -15.58
CA THR A 26 7.68 25.94 -15.66
C THR A 26 8.54 24.85 -15.04
N GLY A 27 9.42 24.25 -15.86
CA GLY A 27 10.75 23.82 -15.39
C GLY A 27 10.99 22.32 -15.17
N ALA A 28 12.17 21.87 -15.60
CA ALA A 28 12.89 20.68 -15.13
C ALA A 28 12.30 19.27 -15.39
N SER A 29 12.27 18.92 -16.68
CA SER A 29 12.75 17.62 -17.20
C SER A 29 13.33 16.60 -16.20
N ASN A 30 12.66 15.45 -16.04
CA ASN A 30 13.35 14.16 -15.96
C ASN A 30 12.48 13.03 -16.55
N ARG A 31 13.02 12.22 -17.47
CA ARG A 31 12.30 11.11 -18.12
C ARG A 31 12.77 9.77 -17.55
N SER A 32 11.92 9.11 -16.78
CA SER A 32 12.12 7.72 -16.36
C SER A 32 11.27 6.78 -17.23
N THR A 33 11.85 6.17 -18.25
CA THR A 33 11.18 5.13 -19.06
C THR A 33 11.24 3.78 -18.38
N VAL A 34 10.07 3.25 -18.02
CA VAL A 34 9.90 1.87 -17.55
C VAL A 34 9.84 0.93 -18.76
N VAL A 35 10.63 -0.16 -18.73
CA VAL A 35 10.52 -1.27 -19.69
C VAL A 35 10.22 -2.54 -18.91
N VAL A 36 9.08 -3.15 -19.21
CA VAL A 36 8.66 -4.46 -18.68
C VAL A 36 8.85 -5.51 -19.77
N ALA A 37 9.45 -6.64 -19.42
CA ALA A 37 9.50 -7.85 -20.25
C ALA A 37 9.25 -9.09 -19.35
N PRO A 38 8.67 -10.19 -19.88
CA PRO A 38 7.94 -11.16 -19.05
C PRO A 38 8.79 -12.34 -18.53
N ALA A 39 8.22 -13.07 -17.57
CA ALA A 39 8.83 -14.23 -16.93
C ALA A 39 8.59 -15.56 -17.68
N LYS A 40 9.60 -16.45 -17.70
CA LYS A 40 9.52 -17.86 -17.24
C LYS A 40 10.91 -18.54 -17.20
N ALA A 41 11.00 -19.63 -16.44
CA ALA A 41 12.01 -20.71 -16.48
C ALA A 41 13.42 -20.46 -15.86
N GLU A 42 13.50 -20.69 -14.55
CA GLU A 42 14.19 -21.85 -13.92
C GLU A 42 15.65 -22.23 -14.28
N ALA A 43 16.42 -22.48 -13.20
CA ALA A 43 17.63 -23.30 -13.07
C ALA A 43 19.03 -22.78 -13.48
N SER A 44 20.00 -23.26 -12.68
CA SER A 44 21.45 -23.35 -12.91
C SER A 44 22.33 -22.11 -12.69
N ASN A 45 22.77 -21.97 -11.43
CA ASN A 45 23.95 -21.20 -11.03
C ASN A 45 25.23 -21.76 -11.68
N ARG A 46 25.70 -21.16 -12.79
CA ARG A 46 27.11 -21.15 -13.23
C ARG A 46 27.36 -20.05 -14.26
N SER A 47 28.08 -19.01 -13.86
CA SER A 47 28.50 -17.93 -14.74
C SER A 47 29.68 -18.36 -15.62
N THR A 48 29.41 -18.74 -16.87
CA THR A 48 30.44 -18.92 -17.91
C THR A 48 30.37 -17.78 -18.93
N VAL A 49 31.40 -16.92 -18.95
CA VAL A 49 31.56 -15.87 -19.96
C VAL A 49 32.04 -16.52 -21.27
N VAL A 50 31.13 -16.70 -22.22
CA VAL A 50 31.49 -17.12 -23.59
C VAL A 50 31.80 -15.88 -24.43
N VAL A 51 33.09 -15.64 -24.67
CA VAL A 51 33.54 -14.64 -25.64
C VAL A 51 33.37 -15.21 -27.05
N ALA A 52 32.37 -14.74 -27.80
CA ALA A 52 32.18 -15.10 -29.20
C ALA A 52 32.96 -14.13 -30.12
N PRO A 53 33.64 -14.63 -31.18
CA PRO A 53 34.47 -13.79 -32.05
C PRO A 53 33.63 -12.91 -33.00
N ALA A 54 34.14 -11.72 -33.29
CA ALA A 54 33.51 -10.76 -34.18
C ALA A 54 33.43 -11.26 -35.63
N LYS A 55 32.26 -11.14 -36.26
CA LYS A 55 32.07 -11.44 -37.69
C LYS A 55 32.35 -10.18 -38.52
N ALA A 56 33.42 -10.21 -39.29
CA ALA A 56 33.85 -9.08 -40.11
C ALA A 56 32.90 -8.81 -41.29
N GLY A 57 32.53 -7.55 -41.46
CA GLY A 57 31.77 -7.04 -42.61
C GLY A 57 32.26 -5.64 -42.97
N ALA A 58 33.32 -5.56 -43.78
CA ALA A 58 33.88 -4.29 -44.24
C ALA A 58 33.30 -3.89 -45.60
N PRO A 59 33.00 -2.60 -45.81
CA PRO A 59 33.24 -1.95 -47.09
C PRO A 59 34.48 -1.05 -47.02
N ARG A 60 35.30 -1.10 -48.07
CA ARG A 60 36.57 -0.37 -48.22
C ARG A 60 36.38 1.15 -48.18
N ARG A 61 37.04 1.86 -47.24
CA ARG A 61 37.53 3.25 -47.41
C ARG A 61 38.54 3.65 -46.32
N SER A 62 39.68 4.18 -46.75
CA SER A 62 40.72 4.91 -45.99
C SER A 62 41.05 4.45 -44.56
N LEU A 63 41.70 3.29 -44.45
CA LEU A 63 42.83 3.10 -43.51
C LEU A 63 43.83 4.24 -43.82
N HIS A 64 44.42 5.01 -42.91
CA HIS A 64 45.16 4.61 -41.70
C HIS A 64 45.09 5.61 -40.53
N GLN A 65 44.41 6.75 -40.68
CA GLN A 65 44.60 7.91 -39.76
C GLN A 65 43.61 7.97 -38.58
N THR A 66 42.45 7.31 -38.65
CA THR A 66 41.41 7.41 -37.61
C THR A 66 41.55 6.37 -36.48
N LEU A 67 42.27 5.27 -36.72
CA LEU A 67 42.36 4.12 -35.80
C LEU A 67 43.32 4.31 -34.62
N LEU A 68 44.31 5.20 -34.73
CA LEU A 68 45.28 5.47 -33.65
C LEU A 68 44.81 6.57 -32.66
N ARG A 69 43.82 7.39 -33.03
CA ARG A 69 43.31 8.47 -32.15
C ARG A 69 42.12 8.05 -31.28
N THR A 70 41.31 7.08 -31.71
CA THR A 70 40.16 6.61 -30.92
C THR A 70 40.55 5.58 -29.86
N LEU A 71 41.57 4.76 -30.10
CA LEU A 71 42.06 3.79 -29.11
C LEU A 71 42.77 4.46 -27.92
N ALA A 72 43.47 5.58 -28.15
CA ALA A 72 44.18 6.33 -27.11
C ALA A 72 43.27 7.16 -26.19
N LEU A 73 42.04 7.49 -26.63
CA LEU A 73 41.09 8.30 -25.84
C LEU A 73 40.18 7.44 -24.94
N ALA A 74 40.04 6.14 -25.24
CA ALA A 74 39.25 5.21 -24.42
C ALA A 74 40.00 4.65 -23.19
N LEU A 75 41.33 4.84 -23.11
CA LEU A 75 42.19 4.31 -22.04
C LEU A 75 42.78 5.41 -21.13
N ALA A 76 42.18 6.60 -21.10
CA ALA A 76 42.61 7.74 -20.29
C ALA A 76 41.54 8.25 -19.30
N LEU A 77 40.39 7.57 -19.18
CA LEU A 77 39.27 7.96 -18.32
C LEU A 77 38.81 6.86 -17.35
N ALA A 78 39.75 6.06 -16.86
CA ALA A 78 39.55 5.08 -15.80
C ALA A 78 40.81 5.04 -14.93
N PRO A 79 40.93 5.94 -13.93
CA PRO A 79 40.28 5.63 -12.64
C PRO A 79 39.85 6.88 -11.83
N THR A 80 38.54 7.17 -11.77
CA THR A 80 37.96 8.13 -10.80
C THR A 80 36.90 7.51 -9.88
N LEU A 81 36.68 6.19 -9.97
CA LEU A 81 35.93 5.40 -8.98
C LEU A 81 36.75 5.05 -7.74
N ALA A 82 37.72 5.90 -7.38
CA ALA A 82 38.33 5.92 -6.05
C ALA A 82 37.44 6.71 -5.08
N SER A 83 36.17 6.29 -4.93
CA SER A 83 35.35 6.75 -3.82
C SER A 83 36.05 6.35 -2.53
N ALA A 84 36.59 7.33 -1.82
CA ALA A 84 37.23 7.13 -0.53
C ALA A 84 36.19 6.59 0.47
N GLN A 85 36.07 5.27 0.54
CA GLN A 85 35.39 4.61 1.64
C GLN A 85 36.19 4.90 2.90
N THR A 86 35.84 6.01 3.56
CA THR A 86 36.27 6.29 4.93
C THR A 86 35.64 5.23 5.81
N ARG A 87 36.29 4.06 5.87
CA ARG A 87 35.96 3.04 6.85
C ARG A 87 36.30 3.66 8.20
N VAL A 88 35.28 4.16 8.88
CA VAL A 88 35.37 4.56 10.29
C VAL A 88 35.96 3.35 11.02
N ARG A 89 37.20 3.48 11.49
CA ARG A 89 37.86 2.41 12.24
C ARG A 89 37.15 2.27 13.56
N TYR A 90 36.26 1.29 13.65
CA TYR A 90 35.61 0.90 14.88
C TYR A 90 36.68 0.39 15.86
N ASP A 91 36.85 1.12 16.96
CA ASP A 91 37.78 0.78 18.04
C ASP A 91 36.98 0.07 19.14
N PRO A 92 37.07 -1.26 19.29
CA PRO A 92 36.28 -2.00 20.28
C PRO A 92 36.69 -1.70 21.73
N THR A 93 37.79 -0.95 21.95
CA THR A 93 38.22 -0.53 23.30
C THR A 93 37.56 0.76 23.78
N LYS A 94 36.85 1.47 22.89
CA LYS A 94 36.18 2.74 23.21
C LYS A 94 34.67 2.61 23.00
N PRO A 95 33.84 2.98 23.98
CA PRO A 95 32.41 3.13 23.74
C PRO A 95 32.19 4.08 22.55
N PRO A 96 31.28 3.75 21.61
CA PRO A 96 30.96 4.67 20.52
C PRO A 96 30.42 5.97 21.13
N THR A 97 30.99 7.10 20.71
CA THR A 97 30.51 8.42 21.14
C THR A 97 29.08 8.61 20.64
N LEU A 98 28.11 8.61 21.56
CA LEU A 98 26.72 8.89 21.23
C LEU A 98 26.65 10.29 20.60
N GLY A 99 26.07 10.36 19.39
CA GLY A 99 25.74 11.64 18.78
C GLY A 99 24.74 12.41 19.64
N LYS A 100 24.62 13.72 19.42
CA LYS A 100 23.51 14.49 20.00
C LYS A 100 22.19 13.81 19.59
N PRO A 101 21.24 13.56 20.51
CA PRO A 101 19.93 13.02 20.17
C PRO A 101 19.29 13.86 19.06
N ALA A 102 18.66 13.19 18.09
CA ALA A 102 17.86 13.88 17.08
C ALA A 102 16.73 14.67 17.79
N PRO A 103 16.42 15.90 17.35
CA PRO A 103 15.35 16.68 17.96
C PRO A 103 14.01 15.96 17.77
N LEU A 104 13.23 15.84 18.84
CA LEU A 104 11.87 15.31 18.80
C LEU A 104 10.97 16.33 18.07
N ILE A 105 10.52 16.00 16.87
CA ILE A 105 9.50 16.75 16.15
C ILE A 105 8.16 16.06 16.42
N VAL A 106 7.31 16.71 17.22
CA VAL A 106 5.94 16.23 17.46
C VAL A 106 5.04 16.78 16.33
N PRO A 107 4.32 15.93 15.58
CA PRO A 107 3.43 16.41 14.53
C PRO A 107 2.25 17.19 15.11
N ALA A 108 1.79 18.21 14.38
CA ALA A 108 0.64 19.00 14.79
C ALA A 108 -0.67 18.18 14.67
N VAL A 109 -1.54 18.31 15.66
CA VAL A 109 -2.87 17.69 15.64
C VAL A 109 -3.88 18.71 15.10
N ALA A 110 -4.35 18.51 13.88
CA ALA A 110 -5.48 19.27 13.36
C ALA A 110 -6.77 18.82 14.06
N THR A 111 -7.61 19.77 14.45
CA THR A 111 -8.90 19.49 15.11
C THR A 111 -10.03 20.18 14.36
N SER A 112 -11.16 19.47 14.23
CA SER A 112 -12.36 19.95 13.55
C SER A 112 -13.59 19.26 14.14
N ALA A 113 -14.79 19.71 13.76
CA ALA A 113 -16.04 19.05 14.08
C ALA A 113 -16.85 18.80 12.80
N LEU A 114 -17.42 17.61 12.67
CA LEU A 114 -18.37 17.31 11.61
C LEU A 114 -19.70 18.05 11.87
N PRO A 115 -20.55 18.27 10.83
CA PRO A 115 -21.86 18.93 10.99
C PRO A 115 -22.81 18.24 11.98
N ASN A 116 -22.59 16.95 12.29
CA ASN A 116 -23.35 16.17 13.27
C ASN A 116 -22.77 16.23 14.69
N GLY A 117 -21.74 17.05 14.94
CA GLY A 117 -21.11 17.23 16.25
C GLY A 117 -20.00 16.23 16.59
N ILE A 118 -19.67 15.28 15.71
CA ILE A 118 -18.54 14.37 15.94
C ILE A 118 -17.22 15.14 15.85
N GLY A 119 -16.43 15.09 16.93
CA GLY A 119 -15.09 15.66 16.96
C GLY A 119 -14.11 14.85 16.11
N LEU A 120 -13.42 15.52 15.19
CA LEU A 120 -12.41 14.94 14.32
C LEU A 120 -11.03 15.45 14.74
N ARG A 121 -10.09 14.52 14.92
CA ARG A 121 -8.66 14.81 15.17
C ARG A 121 -7.85 14.11 14.10
N ILE A 122 -7.00 14.87 13.40
CA ILE A 122 -6.16 14.37 12.31
C ILE A 122 -4.71 14.65 12.68
N VAL A 123 -3.86 13.65 12.50
CA VAL A 123 -2.40 13.80 12.50
C VAL A 123 -1.97 13.38 11.10
N GLU A 124 -1.37 14.29 10.35
CA GLU A 124 -0.92 14.03 8.99
C GLU A 124 0.51 13.50 9.01
N ASP A 125 0.68 12.31 8.44
CA ASP A 125 1.96 11.70 8.09
C ASP A 125 1.88 11.32 6.61
N HIS A 126 2.95 11.60 5.87
CA HIS A 126 3.04 11.40 4.43
C HIS A 126 4.22 10.49 4.04
N GLU A 127 4.90 9.87 5.01
CA GLU A 127 5.95 8.88 4.73
C GLU A 127 5.39 7.62 4.04
N LEU A 128 4.16 7.22 4.39
CA LEU A 128 3.48 6.04 3.86
C LEU A 128 2.07 6.38 3.34
N PRO A 129 1.62 5.81 2.21
CA PRO A 129 0.27 6.01 1.66
C PRO A 129 -0.78 5.14 2.40
N LEU A 130 -0.77 5.18 3.72
CA LEU A 130 -1.66 4.46 4.63
C LEU A 130 -2.47 5.45 5.47
N VAL A 131 -3.71 5.08 5.80
CA VAL A 131 -4.56 5.83 6.71
C VAL A 131 -5.02 4.89 7.82
N GLN A 132 -4.94 5.35 9.06
CA GLN A 132 -5.59 4.72 10.20
C GLN A 132 -6.71 5.63 10.71
N VAL A 133 -7.92 5.09 10.77
CA VAL A 133 -9.10 5.75 11.32
C VAL A 133 -9.48 5.00 12.60
N ILE A 134 -9.79 5.73 13.66
CA ILE A 134 -10.22 5.17 14.94
C ILE A 134 -11.47 5.93 15.36
N ALA A 135 -12.61 5.22 15.39
CA ALA A 135 -13.82 5.72 16.02
C ALA A 135 -13.83 5.24 17.48
N THR A 136 -13.92 6.18 18.42
CA THR A 136 -14.06 5.91 19.85
C THR A 136 -15.42 6.42 20.31
N ILE A 137 -16.18 5.57 20.99
CA ILE A 137 -17.54 5.82 21.46
C ILE A 137 -17.55 5.56 22.96
N HIS A 138 -18.06 6.51 23.77
CA HIS A 138 -18.20 6.30 25.21
C HIS A 138 -19.20 5.18 25.51
N GLY A 139 -18.85 4.30 26.44
CA GLY A 139 -19.64 3.10 26.75
C GLY A 139 -18.78 2.01 27.36
N GLY A 140 -18.54 0.93 26.62
CA GLY A 140 -17.81 -0.24 27.13
C GLY A 140 -18.59 -1.00 28.19
N SER A 141 -17.88 -1.81 28.98
CA SER A 141 -18.47 -2.65 30.04
C SER A 141 -19.18 -1.86 31.15
N LEU A 142 -18.95 -0.56 31.28
CA LEU A 142 -19.72 0.34 32.14
C LEU A 142 -21.22 0.32 31.81
N LEU A 143 -21.60 -0.03 30.57
CA LEU A 143 -22.99 -0.15 30.12
C LEU A 143 -23.54 -1.59 30.14
N ASP A 144 -22.80 -2.57 30.69
CA ASP A 144 -23.26 -3.97 30.75
C ASP A 144 -24.49 -4.16 31.64
N GLY A 145 -24.63 -3.35 32.69
CA GLY A 145 -25.73 -3.45 33.66
C GLY A 145 -25.83 -4.85 34.27
N ASP A 146 -27.03 -5.45 34.19
CA ASP A 146 -27.29 -6.83 34.66
C ASP A 146 -26.77 -7.93 33.70
N ALA A 147 -26.16 -7.56 32.57
CA ALA A 147 -25.68 -8.47 31.52
C ALA A 147 -24.13 -8.43 31.41
N PRO A 148 -23.39 -9.01 32.36
CA PRO A 148 -21.93 -8.92 32.38
C PRO A 148 -21.28 -9.51 31.13
N GLY A 149 -20.37 -8.74 30.52
CA GLY A 149 -19.69 -9.09 29.28
C GLY A 149 -20.44 -8.72 28.00
N LEU A 150 -21.64 -8.12 28.09
CA LEU A 150 -22.44 -7.69 26.94
C LEU A 150 -21.61 -6.83 25.97
N ALA A 151 -20.93 -5.80 26.45
CA ALA A 151 -20.10 -4.93 25.63
C ALA A 151 -19.05 -5.72 24.83
N THR A 152 -18.27 -6.57 25.51
CA THR A 152 -17.23 -7.39 24.86
C THR A 152 -17.80 -8.41 23.86
N PHE A 153 -19.02 -8.90 24.09
CA PHE A 153 -19.72 -9.79 23.18
C PHE A 153 -20.25 -9.02 21.97
N THR A 154 -20.91 -7.89 22.19
CA THR A 154 -21.40 -7.00 21.13
C THR A 154 -20.26 -6.52 20.23
N SER A 155 -19.10 -6.13 20.77
CA SER A 155 -17.97 -5.71 19.94
C SER A 155 -17.48 -6.80 18.99
N GLY A 156 -17.38 -8.06 19.48
CA GLY A 156 -17.02 -9.24 18.66
C GLY A 156 -18.16 -9.79 17.79
N MET A 157 -19.27 -9.06 17.69
CA MET A 157 -20.40 -9.36 16.80
C MET A 157 -20.59 -8.28 15.72
N LEU A 158 -19.88 -7.14 15.80
CA LEU A 158 -20.02 -6.03 14.86
C LEU A 158 -19.45 -6.35 13.46
N ASP A 159 -18.36 -7.13 13.41
CA ASP A 159 -17.70 -7.60 12.20
C ASP A 159 -18.26 -8.94 11.68
N GLU A 160 -19.23 -9.54 12.37
CA GLU A 160 -19.92 -10.78 11.99
C GLU A 160 -21.06 -10.59 10.98
N GLY A 161 -20.93 -9.54 10.15
CA GLY A 161 -21.87 -9.17 9.09
C GLY A 161 -22.50 -7.80 9.33
N ALA A 162 -22.56 -7.00 8.26
CA ALA A 162 -23.02 -5.62 8.30
C ALA A 162 -23.71 -5.19 6.99
N GLY A 163 -24.73 -4.34 7.10
CA GLY A 163 -25.53 -3.89 5.98
C GLY A 163 -26.28 -5.06 5.31
N SER A 164 -25.90 -5.38 4.07
CA SER A 164 -26.42 -6.54 3.32
C SER A 164 -25.42 -7.68 3.18
N ARG A 165 -24.32 -7.66 3.95
CA ARG A 165 -23.21 -8.62 3.87
C ARG A 165 -23.21 -9.55 5.09
N ASP A 166 -22.92 -10.82 4.86
CA ASP A 166 -22.51 -11.75 5.92
C ASP A 166 -21.04 -11.50 6.32
N ALA A 167 -20.58 -12.18 7.38
CA ALA A 167 -19.20 -12.06 7.87
C ALA A 167 -18.15 -12.38 6.79
N ALA A 168 -18.38 -13.42 5.98
CA ALA A 168 -17.43 -13.88 4.98
C ALA A 168 -17.31 -12.90 3.80
N ALA A 169 -18.44 -12.33 3.34
CA ALA A 169 -18.48 -11.30 2.32
C ALA A 169 -17.85 -10.00 2.82
N LEU A 170 -18.17 -9.56 4.03
CA LEU A 170 -17.58 -8.37 4.66
C LEU A 170 -16.05 -8.49 4.75
N GLN A 171 -15.54 -9.61 5.27
CA GLN A 171 -14.11 -9.84 5.40
C GLN A 171 -13.42 -9.99 4.05
N SER A 172 -14.09 -10.57 3.04
CA SER A 172 -13.58 -10.66 1.67
C SER A 172 -13.45 -9.28 1.01
N GLU A 173 -14.41 -8.38 1.25
CA GLU A 173 -14.40 -7.01 0.71
C GLU A 173 -13.32 -6.15 1.39
N LEU A 174 -13.16 -6.26 2.71
CA LEU A 174 -12.04 -5.66 3.45
C LEU A 174 -10.69 -6.14 2.91
N ALA A 175 -10.51 -7.46 2.75
CA ALA A 175 -9.28 -8.05 2.21
C ALA A 175 -8.99 -7.57 0.77
N TYR A 176 -10.02 -7.49 -0.10
CA TYR A 176 -9.88 -6.97 -1.46
C TYR A 176 -9.41 -5.51 -1.50
N LEU A 177 -9.92 -4.66 -0.60
CA LEU A 177 -9.51 -3.27 -0.47
C LEU A 177 -8.09 -3.11 0.11
N GLY A 178 -7.52 -4.18 0.69
CA GLY A 178 -6.31 -4.14 1.50
C GLY A 178 -6.54 -3.49 2.86
N ALA A 179 -7.77 -3.53 3.36
CA ALA A 179 -8.18 -2.97 4.63
C ALA A 179 -8.12 -4.01 5.77
N THR A 180 -7.93 -3.52 6.99
CA THR A 180 -8.10 -4.30 8.22
C THR A 180 -8.99 -3.50 9.15
N LEU A 181 -10.13 -4.08 9.53
CA LEU A 181 -11.03 -3.54 10.53
C LEU A 181 -10.92 -4.36 11.81
N VAL A 182 -10.93 -3.71 12.97
CA VAL A 182 -10.88 -4.34 14.29
C VAL A 182 -11.85 -3.62 15.21
N THR A 183 -12.68 -4.37 15.92
CA THR A 183 -13.60 -3.87 16.95
C THR A 183 -13.12 -4.28 18.34
N ASN A 184 -13.37 -3.44 19.34
CA ASN A 184 -13.03 -3.74 20.74
C ASN A 184 -13.93 -2.99 21.72
N ALA A 185 -14.04 -3.52 22.94
CA ALA A 185 -14.67 -2.87 24.09
C ALA A 185 -13.66 -2.78 25.25
N SER A 186 -13.56 -1.61 25.87
CA SER A 186 -12.87 -1.39 27.14
C SER A 186 -13.89 -1.32 28.30
N TRP A 187 -13.44 -0.90 29.47
CA TRP A 187 -14.32 -0.55 30.58
C TRP A 187 -15.27 0.61 30.25
N ASP A 188 -14.77 1.65 29.58
CA ASP A 188 -15.38 2.98 29.45
C ASP A 188 -15.69 3.39 28.00
N GLY A 189 -15.37 2.54 27.02
CA GLY A 189 -15.57 2.84 25.61
C GLY A 189 -15.63 1.63 24.69
N PHE A 190 -16.15 1.88 23.49
CA PHE A 190 -16.02 1.03 22.32
C PHE A 190 -15.05 1.68 21.34
N THR A 191 -14.26 0.87 20.65
CA THR A 191 -13.35 1.33 19.61
C THR A 191 -13.52 0.49 18.35
N VAL A 192 -13.68 1.16 17.20
CA VAL A 192 -13.60 0.54 15.88
C VAL A 192 -12.44 1.18 15.13
N GLY A 193 -11.41 0.38 14.86
CA GLY A 193 -10.21 0.79 14.13
C GLY A 193 -10.24 0.26 12.71
N LEU A 194 -9.93 1.12 11.75
CA LEU A 194 -9.74 0.79 10.33
C LEU A 194 -8.33 1.19 9.92
N LYS A 195 -7.61 0.29 9.25
CA LYS A 195 -6.32 0.55 8.58
C LYS A 195 -6.46 0.23 7.10
N VAL A 196 -6.11 1.16 6.22
CA VAL A 196 -6.33 1.01 4.78
C VAL A 196 -5.35 1.88 3.95
N PRO A 197 -4.92 1.45 2.75
CA PRO A 197 -4.22 2.33 1.81
C PRO A 197 -5.08 3.51 1.35
N VAL A 198 -4.47 4.70 1.19
CA VAL A 198 -5.18 5.95 0.81
C VAL A 198 -6.13 5.77 -0.39
N ARG A 199 -5.70 5.02 -1.42
CA ARG A 199 -6.48 4.74 -2.64
C ARG A 199 -7.83 4.02 -2.39
N SER A 200 -7.95 3.29 -1.29
CA SER A 200 -9.12 2.47 -0.93
C SER A 200 -9.94 3.07 0.22
N LEU A 201 -9.58 4.27 0.69
CA LEU A 201 -10.13 4.86 1.92
C LEU A 201 -11.65 5.05 1.86
N GLY A 202 -12.19 5.58 0.76
CA GLY A 202 -13.64 5.83 0.61
C GLY A 202 -14.48 4.56 0.81
N PRO A 203 -14.31 3.51 -0.02
CA PRO A 203 -15.03 2.25 0.14
C PRO A 203 -14.82 1.59 1.51
N ALA A 204 -13.64 1.72 2.11
CA ALA A 204 -13.37 1.15 3.43
C ALA A 204 -14.05 1.93 4.58
N LEU A 205 -14.23 3.25 4.42
CA LEU A 205 -15.05 4.06 5.34
C LEU A 205 -16.53 3.71 5.22
N ASP A 206 -17.04 3.42 4.02
CA ASP A 206 -18.42 2.96 3.83
C ASP A 206 -18.67 1.63 4.56
N LEU A 207 -17.72 0.69 4.49
CA LEU A 207 -17.75 -0.57 5.26
C LEU A 207 -17.69 -0.33 6.78
N MET A 208 -16.84 0.57 7.24
CA MET A 208 -16.76 0.94 8.65
C MET A 208 -18.05 1.60 9.15
N ALA A 209 -18.71 2.40 8.32
CA ALA A 209 -20.02 2.97 8.62
C ALA A 209 -21.13 1.90 8.67
N ASP A 210 -21.10 0.92 7.78
CA ASP A 210 -22.02 -0.24 7.82
C ASP A 210 -21.84 -1.05 9.11
N VAL A 211 -20.61 -1.34 9.52
CA VAL A 211 -20.29 -2.05 10.77
C VAL A 211 -20.78 -1.28 12.01
N LEU A 212 -20.64 0.05 12.02
CA LEU A 212 -21.04 0.89 13.15
C LEU A 212 -22.54 1.15 13.23
N LEU A 213 -23.23 1.30 12.10
CA LEU A 213 -24.61 1.78 12.04
C LEU A 213 -25.63 0.69 11.67
N ARG A 214 -25.19 -0.39 11.02
CA ARG A 214 -26.04 -1.46 10.47
C ARG A 214 -25.47 -2.87 10.69
N PRO A 215 -25.00 -3.25 11.90
CA PRO A 215 -24.56 -4.62 12.16
C PRO A 215 -25.74 -5.61 12.06
N THR A 216 -25.53 -6.77 11.43
CA THR A 216 -26.60 -7.73 11.11
C THR A 216 -27.04 -8.56 12.33
N LEU A 217 -26.12 -8.79 13.28
CA LEU A 217 -26.36 -9.51 14.56
C LEU A 217 -27.19 -10.81 14.41
N SER A 218 -26.86 -11.63 13.41
CA SER A 218 -27.67 -12.80 13.07
C SER A 218 -27.71 -13.81 14.23
N ALA A 219 -28.87 -14.44 14.45
CA ALA A 219 -29.02 -15.44 15.51
C ALA A 219 -28.13 -16.68 15.30
N GLY A 220 -27.66 -16.93 14.07
CA GLY A 220 -26.66 -17.96 13.77
C GLY A 220 -25.28 -17.60 14.33
N GLU A 221 -24.78 -16.42 13.96
CA GLU A 221 -23.47 -15.94 14.40
C GLU A 221 -23.43 -15.69 15.92
N VAL A 222 -24.52 -15.18 16.51
CA VAL A 222 -24.63 -15.03 17.98
C VAL A 222 -24.48 -16.37 18.71
N ARG A 223 -25.01 -17.47 18.16
CA ARG A 223 -24.80 -18.80 18.74
C ARG A 223 -23.36 -19.26 18.53
N ARG A 224 -22.83 -19.17 17.31
CA ARG A 224 -21.44 -19.56 17.01
C ARG A 224 -20.43 -18.83 17.90
N GLN A 225 -20.55 -17.51 18.05
CA GLN A 225 -19.65 -16.71 18.88
C GLN A 225 -19.79 -17.03 20.37
N ARG A 226 -21.01 -17.34 20.85
CA ARG A 226 -21.21 -17.84 22.22
C ARG A 226 -20.50 -19.17 22.41
N ASP A 227 -20.68 -20.12 21.51
CA ASP A 227 -20.12 -21.46 21.61
C ASP A 227 -18.58 -21.43 21.55
N LEU A 228 -17.99 -20.60 20.67
CA LEU A 228 -16.55 -20.36 20.64
C LEU A 228 -16.02 -19.74 21.94
N ARG A 229 -16.75 -18.78 22.52
CA ARG A 229 -16.36 -18.14 23.79
C ARG A 229 -16.47 -19.07 24.98
N VAL A 230 -17.41 -20.02 24.98
CA VAL A 230 -17.52 -21.08 25.99
C VAL A 230 -16.41 -22.13 25.82
N ALA A 231 -16.05 -22.48 24.58
CA ALA A 231 -14.99 -23.44 24.28
C ALA A 231 -13.55 -22.91 24.57
N ALA A 232 -13.40 -21.63 24.86
CA ALA A 232 -12.14 -20.98 25.22
C ALA A 232 -11.88 -20.91 26.75
N LEU A 233 -12.76 -21.50 27.56
CA LEU A 233 -12.70 -21.56 29.03
C LEU A 233 -12.27 -22.96 29.52
#